data_AF-A0A3D1R6Z7-F1
#
_entry.id   AF-A0A3D1R6Z7-F1
#
_cell.length_a   1.000
_cell.length_b   1.000
_cell.length_c   1.000
_cell.angle_alpha   90.00
_cell.angle_beta   90.00
_cell.angle_gamma   90.00
#
_symmetry.space_group_name_H-M   'P 1'
#
loop_
_entity.id
_entity.type
_entity.pdbx_description
1 polymer ?
#
loop_
_entity_poly.entity_id
_entity_poly.type
_entity_poly.pdbx_seq_one_letter_code
_entity_poly.pdbx_strand_id
1 'polypeptide(L)'
;AHPLRIKLSAQAVRHYEVWPRLETIGCPVGLAYASTDSLHGSEGILRMAQAMPRATAIACPSNRYMHSGRLRADLDRFLAQHVGGQAAT
;
A
#
# COMPACT_ATOMS: atom_id res chain seq x y z
N ALA A 1 -4.97 5.34 15.16
CA ALA A 1 -4.54 6.69 15.56
C ALA A 1 -5.75 7.47 16.06
N HIS A 2 -5.61 8.35 17.06
CA HIS A 2 -6.73 9.15 17.53
C HIS A 2 -6.82 10.46 16.70
N PRO A 3 -7.92 10.74 15.99
CA PRO A 3 -8.01 11.89 15.08
C PRO A 3 -7.76 13.24 15.74
N LEU A 4 -8.09 13.37 17.03
CA LEU A 4 -7.85 14.60 17.82
C LEU A 4 -6.41 14.74 18.36
N ARG A 5 -5.53 13.74 18.14
CA ARG A 5 -4.13 13.75 18.58
C ARG A 5 -3.15 13.60 17.41
N ILE A 6 -3.51 14.18 16.26
CA ILE A 6 -2.64 14.20 15.08
C ILE A 6 -1.42 15.09 15.37
N LYS A 7 -0.23 14.53 15.13
CA LYS A 7 1.06 15.25 15.29
C LYS A 7 1.09 16.49 14.39
N LEU A 8 1.76 17.55 14.83
CA LEU A 8 1.90 18.80 14.04
C LEU A 8 2.48 18.53 12.63
N SER A 9 3.40 17.57 12.49
CA SER A 9 3.94 17.17 11.18
C SER A 9 2.87 16.61 10.23
N ALA A 10 1.90 15.86 10.74
CA ALA A 10 0.77 15.39 9.96
C ALA A 10 -0.25 16.51 9.70
N GLN A 11 -0.33 17.52 10.58
CA GLN A 11 -1.15 18.72 10.30
C GLN A 11 -0.56 19.56 9.17
N ALA A 12 0.76 19.68 9.09
CA ALA A 12 1.46 20.44 8.05
C ALA A 12 1.18 19.93 6.63
N VAL A 13 0.80 18.66 6.48
CA VAL A 13 0.50 18.02 5.19
C VAL A 13 -1.00 17.76 4.98
N ARG A 14 -1.88 18.46 5.70
CA ARG A 14 -3.35 18.28 5.57
C ARG A 14 -3.90 18.48 4.16
N HIS A 15 -3.22 19.24 3.32
CA HIS A 15 -3.61 19.51 1.92
C HIS A 15 -2.81 18.67 0.92
N TYR A 16 -1.99 17.73 1.38
CA TYR A 16 -1.29 16.81 0.50
C TYR A 16 -2.28 15.80 -0.09
N GLU A 17 -2.24 15.65 -1.41
CA GLU A 17 -2.97 14.62 -2.12
C GLU A 17 -1.99 13.67 -2.81
N VAL A 18 -2.21 12.37 -2.61
CA VAL A 18 -1.39 11.31 -3.21
C VAL A 18 -1.84 10.95 -4.64
N TRP A 19 -2.99 11.46 -5.09
CA TRP A 19 -3.63 11.06 -6.35
C TRP A 19 -2.93 11.54 -7.62
N PRO A 20 -2.44 12.80 -7.71
CA PRO A 20 -1.84 13.28 -8.93
C PRO A 20 -0.62 12.44 -9.32
N ARG A 21 -0.54 12.06 -10.59
CA ARG A 21 0.63 11.42 -11.22
C ARG A 21 0.93 9.99 -10.76
N LEU A 22 0.00 9.30 -10.10
CA LEU A 22 0.17 7.87 -9.77
C LEU A 22 0.40 7.01 -11.02
N GLU A 23 -0.13 7.42 -12.17
CA GLU A 23 0.09 6.78 -13.47
C GLU A 23 1.55 6.82 -13.93
N THR A 24 2.37 7.70 -13.36
CA THR A 24 3.81 7.83 -13.71
C THR A 24 4.70 6.82 -12.98
N ILE A 25 4.15 6.04 -12.05
CA ILE A 25 4.90 5.02 -11.31
C ILE A 25 5.14 3.80 -12.21
N GLY A 26 6.35 3.70 -12.75
CA GLY A 26 6.73 2.64 -13.71
C GLY A 26 7.22 1.33 -13.09
N CYS A 27 7.49 1.30 -11.79
CA CYS A 27 7.91 0.08 -11.09
C CYS A 27 6.71 -0.73 -10.59
N PRO A 28 6.86 -2.05 -10.37
CA PRO A 28 5.86 -2.85 -9.68
C PRO A 28 5.61 -2.34 -8.25
N VAL A 29 4.34 -2.26 -7.85
CA VAL A 29 3.95 -1.83 -6.50
C VAL A 29 3.04 -2.85 -5.84
N GLY A 30 3.43 -3.38 -4.68
CA GLY A 30 2.58 -4.23 -3.85
C GLY A 30 1.86 -3.40 -2.79
N LEU A 31 0.53 -3.44 -2.77
CA LEU A 31 -0.31 -2.72 -1.81
C LEU A 31 -1.01 -3.70 -0.87
N ALA A 32 -0.42 -3.95 0.29
CA ALA A 32 -1.05 -4.78 1.32
C ALA A 32 -2.13 -4.00 2.07
N TYR A 33 -3.31 -4.58 2.23
CA TYR A 33 -4.42 -3.98 2.98
C TYR A 33 -5.29 -5.04 3.64
N ALA A 34 -6.03 -4.68 4.67
CA ALA A 34 -7.05 -5.52 5.28
C ALA A 34 -8.36 -4.74 5.40
N SER A 35 -9.48 -5.33 4.98
CA SER A 35 -10.81 -4.69 5.11
C SER A 35 -11.21 -4.40 6.56
N THR A 36 -10.57 -5.07 7.52
CA THR A 36 -10.77 -4.83 8.96
C THR A 36 -10.03 -3.59 9.48
N ASP A 37 -9.20 -2.93 8.68
CA ASP A 37 -8.56 -1.66 9.06
C ASP A 37 -9.61 -0.54 9.06
N SER A 38 -10.15 -0.24 10.24
CA SER A 38 -11.16 0.80 10.42
C SER A 38 -10.58 2.22 10.46
N LEU A 39 -9.26 2.38 10.48
CA LEU A 39 -8.63 3.70 10.53
C LEU A 39 -8.41 4.24 9.12
N HIS A 40 -7.94 3.40 8.20
CA HIS A 40 -7.62 3.79 6.84
C HIS A 40 -8.64 3.31 5.80
N GLY A 41 -9.40 2.25 6.12
CA GLY A 41 -10.28 1.60 5.15
C GLY A 41 -9.50 0.92 4.03
N SER A 42 -10.24 0.38 3.05
CA SER A 42 -9.65 -0.29 1.87
C SER A 42 -9.81 0.53 0.58
N GLU A 43 -10.75 1.46 0.57
CA GLU A 43 -11.19 2.24 -0.58
C GLU A 43 -10.04 3.04 -1.18
N GLY A 44 -9.24 3.69 -0.35
CA GLY A 44 -8.08 4.45 -0.79
C GLY A 44 -7.00 3.56 -1.42
N ILE A 45 -6.76 2.37 -0.85
CA ILE A 45 -5.79 1.40 -1.38
C ILE A 45 -6.26 0.84 -2.72
N LEU A 46 -7.54 0.48 -2.83
CA LEU A 46 -8.10 -0.04 -4.08
C LEU A 46 -8.10 1.03 -5.17
N ARG A 47 -8.41 2.28 -4.83
CA ARG A 47 -8.28 3.42 -5.75
C ARG A 47 -6.82 3.63 -6.20
N MET A 48 -5.87 3.55 -5.28
CA MET A 48 -4.43 3.61 -5.63
C MET A 48 -4.03 2.49 -6.58
N ALA A 49 -4.48 1.26 -6.33
CA ALA A 49 -4.20 0.10 -7.18
C ALA A 49 -4.74 0.27 -8.60
N GLN A 50 -5.91 0.93 -8.76
CA GLN A 50 -6.49 1.23 -10.07
C GLN A 50 -5.75 2.35 -10.81
N ALA A 51 -5.16 3.31 -10.09
CA ALA A 51 -4.47 4.45 -10.70
C ALA A 51 -3.04 4.12 -11.15
N MET A 52 -2.36 3.20 -10.46
CA MET A 52 -1.00 2.80 -10.78
C MET A 52 -0.97 1.67 -11.83
N PRO A 53 -0.18 1.77 -12.92
CA PRO A 53 -0.26 0.80 -14.03
C PRO A 53 0.21 -0.62 -13.68
N ARG A 54 1.05 -0.76 -12.64
CA ARG A 54 1.69 -2.03 -12.25
C ARG A 54 1.50 -2.33 -10.77
N ALA A 55 0.37 -1.89 -10.20
CA ALA A 55 0.05 -2.17 -8.81
C ALA A 55 -0.67 -3.51 -8.63
N THR A 56 -0.36 -4.20 -7.55
CA THR A 56 -1.04 -5.41 -7.09
C THR A 56 -1.62 -5.16 -5.71
N ALA A 57 -2.93 -5.24 -5.57
CA ALA A 57 -3.59 -5.19 -4.26
C ALA A 57 -3.49 -6.56 -3.57
N ILE A 58 -2.89 -6.60 -2.38
CA ILE A 58 -2.64 -7.82 -1.60
C ILE A 58 -3.59 -7.82 -0.41
N ALA A 59 -4.73 -8.49 -0.56
CA ALA A 59 -5.73 -8.59 0.49
C ALA A 59 -5.21 -9.47 1.65
N CYS A 60 -5.19 -8.90 2.84
CA CYS A 60 -4.79 -9.54 4.09
C CYS A 60 -6.03 -9.86 4.92
N PRO A 61 -6.03 -10.98 5.67
CA PRO A 61 -7.21 -11.45 6.40
C PRO A 61 -7.59 -10.56 7.59
N SER A 62 -6.65 -9.79 8.15
CA SER A 62 -6.96 -8.84 9.23
C SER A 62 -5.87 -7.78 9.39
N ASN A 63 -6.19 -6.69 10.11
CA ASN A 63 -5.22 -5.68 10.50
C ASN A 63 -4.10 -6.28 11.35
N ARG A 64 -4.43 -7.22 12.25
CA ARG A 64 -3.44 -7.94 13.07
C ARG A 64 -2.47 -8.76 12.20
N TYR A 65 -2.96 -9.34 11.11
CA TYR A 65 -2.11 -10.08 10.18
C TYR A 65 -1.06 -9.17 9.54
N MET A 66 -1.47 -7.98 9.09
CA MET A 66 -0.56 -6.98 8.51
C MET A 66 0.53 -6.54 9.49
N HIS A 67 0.21 -6.50 10.79
CA HIS A 67 1.17 -6.20 11.85
C HIS A 67 1.92 -7.42 12.40
N SER A 68 1.91 -8.55 11.68
CA SER A 68 2.60 -9.77 12.08
C SER A 68 3.68 -10.15 11.08
N GLY A 69 4.64 -10.98 11.51
CA GLY A 69 5.66 -11.55 10.62
C GLY A 69 5.09 -12.42 9.48
N ARG A 70 3.81 -12.82 9.55
CA ARG A 70 3.17 -13.62 8.49
C ARG A 70 3.03 -12.86 7.18
N LEU A 71 2.85 -11.53 7.24
CA LEU A 71 2.78 -10.67 6.06
C LEU A 71 4.02 -10.83 5.15
N ARG A 72 5.17 -11.19 5.73
CA ARG A 72 6.41 -11.43 4.98
C ARG A 72 6.22 -12.43 3.83
N ALA A 73 5.45 -13.50 4.03
CA ALA A 73 5.25 -14.50 2.99
C ALA A 73 4.53 -13.94 1.75
N ASP A 74 3.59 -13.01 1.95
CA ASP A 74 2.89 -12.36 0.85
C ASP A 74 3.77 -11.34 0.13
N LEU A 75 4.61 -10.61 0.86
CA LEU A 75 5.59 -9.69 0.28
C LEU A 75 6.67 -10.44 -0.50
N ASP A 76 7.21 -11.53 0.05
CA ASP A 76 8.20 -12.38 -0.63
C ASP A 76 7.62 -12.96 -1.92
N ARG A 77 6.34 -13.37 -1.92
CA ARG A 77 5.63 -13.82 -3.13
C ARG A 77 5.55 -12.71 -4.18
N PHE A 78 5.16 -11.50 -3.77
CA PHE A 78 5.11 -10.34 -4.68
C PHE A 78 6.49 -10.04 -5.27
N LEU A 79 7.55 -10.05 -4.45
CA LEU A 79 8.92 -9.80 -4.89
C LEU A 79 9.41 -10.88 -5.86
N ALA A 80 9.16 -12.16 -5.57
CA ALA A 80 9.56 -13.24 -6.47
C ALA A 80 8.95 -13.10 -7.87
N GLN A 81 7.70 -12.63 -7.97
CA GLN A 81 7.02 -12.39 -9.25
C GLN A 81 7.58 -11.21 -10.05
N HIS A 82 8.21 -10.23 -9.40
CA HIS A 82 8.53 -8.94 -10.02
C HIS A 82 10.01 -8.56 -10.02
N VAL A 83 10.82 -9.20 -9.16
CA VAL A 83 12.28 -8.99 -9.06
C VAL A 83 13.04 -10.11 -9.77
N GLY A 84 12.46 -11.31 -9.88
CA GLY A 84 13.07 -12.46 -10.57
C GLY A 84 13.26 -12.31 -12.09
N GLY A 85 12.80 -11.21 -12.70
CA GLY A 85 12.94 -10.91 -14.13
C GLY A 85 13.85 -9.72 -14.46
N GLN A 86 14.53 -9.11 -13.47
CA GLN A 86 15.43 -7.96 -13.66
C GLN A 86 16.92 -8.32 -13.52
N ALA A 87 17.31 -9.46 -14.08
CA ALA A 87 18.71 -9.85 -14.24
C ALA A 87 18.99 -10.17 -15.72
N ALA A 88 18.91 -9.16 -16.59
CA ALA A 88 19.58 -9.12 -17.89
C ALA A 88 19.24 -7.80 -18.61
N THR A 89 20.13 -6.81 -18.47
CA THR A 89 20.52 -5.84 -19.51
C THR A 89 21.86 -5.23 -19.09
#